data_AF-A0AAJ1WSN9-F1
#
_entry.id   AF-A0AAJ1WSN9-F1
#
_cell.length_a   1.000
_cell.length_b   1.000
_cell.length_c   1.000
_cell.angle_alpha   90.00
_cell.angle_beta   90.00
_cell.angle_gamma   90.00
#
_symmetry.space_group_name_H-M   'P 1'
#
loop_
_entity.id
_entity.type
_entity.pdbx_description
1 polymer ?
#
loop_
_entity_poly.entity_id
_entity_poly.type
_entity_poly.pdbx_seq_one_letter_code
_entity_poly.pdbx_strand_id
1 'polypeptide(L)'
;MDLLLRRYGGGIEYILHMPLEEGILFISTVFEKEQEERVWQMWLAFHPHMDKPVPFTQYLHQCKQENVGSQEPKQAPEQIIEMAERIKKADQSARR
;
A
#
# COMPACT_ATOMS: atom_id res chain seq x y z
N MET A 1 8.44 -1.54 -15.67
CA MET A 1 8.87 -0.81 -16.88
C MET A 1 7.90 0.31 -17.26
N ASP A 2 6.56 0.10 -17.18
CA ASP A 2 5.58 1.14 -17.54
C ASP A 2 5.73 2.49 -16.83
N LEU A 3 6.12 2.52 -15.55
CA LEU A 3 6.31 3.78 -14.81
C LEU A 3 7.36 4.69 -15.46
N LEU A 4 8.51 4.11 -15.82
CA LEU A 4 9.61 4.85 -16.44
C LEU A 4 9.26 5.24 -17.88
N LEU A 5 8.61 4.35 -18.63
CA LEU A 5 8.17 4.63 -20.00
C LEU A 5 7.10 5.73 -20.06
N ARG A 6 6.14 5.72 -19.13
CA ARG A 6 5.10 6.75 -19.05
C ARG A 6 5.67 8.12 -18.70
N ARG A 7 6.63 8.17 -17.78
CA ARG A 7 7.19 9.43 -17.24
C ARG A 7 8.38 9.96 -18.07
N TYR A 8 9.13 9.07 -18.71
CA TYR A 8 10.37 9.36 -19.43
C TYR A 8 10.45 8.70 -20.81
N GLY A 9 9.32 8.43 -21.47
CA GLY A 9 9.30 7.69 -22.75
C GLY A 9 10.21 8.24 -23.85
N GLY A 10 10.45 9.56 -23.89
CA GLY A 10 11.40 10.19 -24.81
C GLY A 10 12.87 10.21 -24.35
N GLY A 11 13.16 9.85 -23.11
CA GLY A 11 14.50 9.92 -22.49
C GLY A 11 14.91 8.65 -21.75
N ILE A 12 14.21 7.52 -21.99
CA ILE A 12 14.48 6.27 -21.27
C ILE A 12 15.84 5.68 -21.63
N GLU A 13 16.33 5.93 -22.84
CA GLU A 13 17.69 5.61 -23.29
C GLU A 13 18.74 6.14 -22.31
N TYR A 14 18.60 7.37 -21.84
CA TYR A 14 19.53 7.97 -20.88
C TYR A 14 19.54 7.23 -19.54
N ILE A 15 18.36 6.78 -19.08
CA ILE A 15 18.22 6.02 -17.83
C ILE A 15 18.81 4.62 -17.98
N LEU A 16 18.69 4.00 -19.16
CA LEU A 16 19.22 2.67 -19.45
C LEU A 16 20.75 2.65 -19.62
N HIS A 17 21.34 3.77 -20.05
CA HIS A 17 22.80 3.93 -20.17
C HIS A 17 23.48 4.43 -18.89
N MET A 18 22.70 4.69 -17.84
CA MET A 18 23.21 5.15 -16.55
C MET A 18 23.99 4.04 -15.84
N PRO A 19 25.04 4.36 -15.05
CA PRO A 19 25.69 3.38 -14.17
C PRO A 19 24.66 2.67 -13.29
N LEU A 20 24.85 1.37 -13.06
CA LEU A 20 23.85 0.53 -12.39
C LEU A 20 23.41 1.09 -11.03
N GLU A 21 24.36 1.55 -10.22
CA GLU A 21 24.08 2.11 -8.88
C GLU A 21 23.22 3.37 -8.96
N GLU A 22 23.56 4.28 -9.89
CA GLU A 22 22.81 5.50 -10.14
C GLU A 22 21.41 5.20 -10.70
N GLY A 23 21.32 4.24 -11.61
CA GLY A 23 20.05 3.78 -12.18
C GLY A 23 19.11 3.20 -11.12
N ILE A 24 19.63 2.38 -10.20
CA ILE A 24 18.85 1.82 -9.08
C ILE A 24 18.35 2.95 -8.17
N LEU A 25 19.22 3.90 -7.81
CA LEU A 25 18.84 5.04 -6.98
C LEU A 25 17.74 5.86 -7.67
N PHE A 26 17.91 6.15 -8.95
CA PHE A 26 16.95 6.90 -9.75
C PHE A 26 15.58 6.23 -9.78
N ILE A 27 15.54 4.92 -10.09
CA ILE A 27 14.29 4.16 -10.13
C ILE A 27 13.61 4.15 -8.77
N SER A 28 14.38 4.00 -7.69
CA SER A 28 13.85 4.00 -6.32
C SER A 28 13.21 5.36 -5.98
N THR A 29 13.89 6.46 -6.29
CA THR A 29 13.34 7.81 -6.10
C THR A 29 12.09 8.06 -6.95
N VAL A 30 12.08 7.60 -8.21
CA VAL A 30 10.89 7.75 -9.08
C VAL A 30 9.70 6.98 -8.51
N PHE A 31 9.93 5.78 -7.98
CA PHE A 31 8.90 4.98 -7.34
C PHE A 31 8.35 5.66 -6.08
N GLU A 32 9.23 6.16 -5.22
CA GLU A 32 8.82 6.90 -4.01
C GLU A 32 7.95 8.13 -4.35
N LYS A 33 8.35 8.90 -5.36
CA LYS A 33 7.58 10.08 -5.81
C LYS A 33 6.22 9.71 -6.39
N GLU A 34 6.12 8.61 -7.11
CA GLU A 34 4.84 8.10 -7.62
C GLU A 34 3.90 7.70 -6.47
N GLN A 35 4.44 7.04 -5.44
CA GLN A 35 3.65 6.66 -4.27
C GLN A 35 3.20 7.89 -3.47
N GLU A 36 4.09 8.87 -3.28
CA GLU A 36 3.75 10.12 -2.61
C GLU A 36 2.65 10.88 -3.35
N GLU A 37 2.72 10.97 -4.68
CA GLU A 37 1.68 11.61 -5.51
C GLU A 37 0.32 10.89 -5.34
N ARG A 38 0.30 9.56 -5.32
CA ARG A 38 -0.95 8.80 -5.08
C ARG A 38 -1.54 9.10 -3.72
N VAL A 39 -0.71 9.12 -2.68
CA VAL A 39 -1.14 9.45 -1.31
C VAL A 39 -1.60 10.89 -1.23
N TRP A 40 -0.98 11.81 -1.98
CA TRP A 40 -1.42 13.20 -2.10
C TRP A 40 -2.80 13.32 -2.73
N GLN A 41 -3.05 12.65 -3.86
CA GLN A 41 -4.37 12.63 -4.50
C GLN A 41 -5.43 12.03 -3.58
N MET A 42 -5.09 10.96 -2.86
CA MET A 42 -5.96 10.34 -1.87
C MET A 42 -6.28 11.30 -0.72
N TRP A 43 -5.26 11.96 -0.18
CA TRP A 43 -5.43 12.97 0.87
C TRP A 43 -6.36 14.10 0.39
N LEU A 44 -6.15 14.66 -0.80
CA LEU A 44 -7.01 15.70 -1.36
C LEU A 44 -8.47 15.25 -1.51
N ALA A 45 -8.71 14.00 -1.92
CA ALA A 45 -10.06 13.46 -2.08
C ALA A 45 -10.77 13.27 -0.73
N PHE A 46 -10.07 12.79 0.30
CA PHE A 46 -10.65 12.51 1.61
C PHE A 46 -10.68 13.73 2.53
N HIS A 47 -9.78 14.69 2.37
CA HIS A 47 -9.61 15.84 3.26
C HIS A 47 -10.91 16.61 3.54
N PRO A 48 -11.79 16.89 2.55
CA PRO A 48 -13.07 17.56 2.80
C PRO A 48 -14.06 16.74 3.64
N HIS A 49 -13.86 15.42 3.71
CA HIS A 49 -14.74 14.46 4.39
C HIS A 49 -14.15 13.94 5.70
N MET A 50 -12.99 14.44 6.14
CA MET A 50 -12.39 14.06 7.40
C MET A 50 -13.06 14.77 8.58
N ASP A 51 -13.45 14.02 9.61
CA ASP A 51 -13.95 14.59 10.87
C ASP A 51 -12.94 15.54 11.53
N LYS A 52 -11.65 15.25 11.36
CA LYS A 52 -10.53 16.09 11.77
C LYS A 52 -9.51 16.14 10.65
N PRO A 53 -9.38 17.27 9.92
CA PRO A 53 -8.42 17.40 8.84
C PRO A 53 -7.00 17.30 9.40
N VAL A 54 -6.24 16.33 8.89
CA VAL A 54 -4.82 16.14 9.23
C VAL A 54 -3.95 16.78 8.15
N PRO A 55 -2.81 17.41 8.52
CA PRO A 55 -1.85 17.89 7.54
C PRO A 55 -1.27 16.71 6.76
N PHE A 56 -0.97 16.94 5.48
CA PHE A 56 -0.49 15.89 4.57
C PHE A 56 0.73 15.13 5.11
N THR A 57 1.66 15.81 5.80
CA THR A 57 2.86 15.17 6.37
C THR A 57 2.54 14.08 7.39
N GLN A 58 1.50 14.29 8.22
CA GLN A 58 1.03 13.27 9.17
C GLN A 58 0.32 12.12 8.45
N TYR A 59 -0.49 12.44 7.44
CA TYR A 59 -1.20 11.44 6.64
C TYR A 59 -0.22 10.53 5.86
N LEU A 60 0.79 11.14 5.22
CA LEU A 60 1.84 10.41 4.52
C LEU A 60 2.60 9.46 5.44
N HIS A 61 2.89 9.88 6.67
CA HIS A 61 3.55 9.05 7.67
C HIS A 61 2.67 7.87 8.10
N GLN A 62 1.37 8.08 8.30
CA GLN A 62 0.41 7.02 8.62
C GLN A 62 0.34 5.98 7.49
N CYS A 63 0.19 6.40 6.23
CA CYS A 63 0.15 5.49 5.09
C CYS A 63 1.46 4.70 4.91
N LYS A 64 2.61 5.31 5.22
CA LYS A 64 3.91 4.61 5.20
C LYS A 64 4.00 3.56 6.30
N GLN A 65 3.49 3.83 7.50
CA GLN A 65 3.50 2.87 8.61
C GLN A 65 2.55 1.68 8.38
N GLU A 66 1.36 1.90 7.83
CA GLU A 66 0.41 0.83 7.53
C GLU A 66 0.93 -0.16 6.48
N ASN A 67 1.70 0.31 5.49
CA ASN A 67 2.29 -0.57 4.47
C ASN A 67 3.40 -1.48 5.02
N VAL A 68 4.07 -1.10 6.12
CA VAL A 68 5.04 -1.99 6.82
C VAL A 68 4.32 -3.03 7.68
N GLY A 69 3.05 -2.81 8.00
CA GLY A 69 2.24 -3.62 8.90
C GLY A 69 1.38 -4.70 8.25
N SER A 70 1.41 -4.88 6.92
CA SER A 70 0.69 -5.96 6.23
C SER A 70 1.43 -7.31 6.39
N GLN A 71 1.76 -7.69 7.62
CA GLN A 71 1.64 -9.09 8.00
C GLN A 71 0.15 -9.29 8.24
N GLU A 72 -0.50 -10.20 7.51
CA GLU A 72 -1.83 -10.70 7.88
C GLU A 72 -1.89 -10.81 9.41
N PRO A 73 -2.97 -10.37 10.08
CA PRO A 73 -3.07 -10.60 11.51
C PRO A 73 -2.83 -12.09 11.70
N LYS A 74 -1.70 -12.46 12.32
CA LYS A 74 -1.45 -13.83 12.76
C LYS A 74 -2.49 -14.09 13.83
N GLN A 75 -3.70 -14.41 13.40
CA GLN A 75 -4.77 -14.83 14.29
C GLN A 75 -4.18 -16.01 15.06
N ALA A 76 -4.17 -15.89 16.39
CA ALA A 76 -3.65 -16.95 17.23
C ALA A 76 -4.39 -18.25 16.87
N PRO A 77 -3.71 -19.41 16.77
CA PRO A 77 -4.30 -20.67 16.33
C PRO A 77 -5.63 -20.99 17.04
N GLU A 78 -5.75 -20.58 18.30
CA GLU A 78 -6.91 -20.75 19.15
C GLU A 78 -8.15 -20.00 18.63
N GLN A 79 -7.98 -18.78 18.09
CA GLN A 79 -9.08 -17.99 17.54
C GLN A 79 -9.62 -18.59 16.24
N ILE A 80 -8.74 -19.20 15.44
CA ILE A 80 -9.10 -19.89 14.20
C ILE A 80 -9.92 -21.15 14.52
N ILE A 81 -9.49 -21.91 15.54
CA ILE A 81 -10.20 -23.11 16.01
C ILE A 81 -11.58 -22.73 16.55
N GLU A 82 -11.67 -21.68 17.39
CA GLU A 82 -12.95 -21.23 17.94
C GLU A 82 -13.93 -20.79 16.84
N MET A 83 -13.44 -20.07 15.82
CA MET A 83 -14.24 -19.67 14.67
C MET A 83 -14.75 -20.89 13.90
N ALA A 84 -13.90 -21.88 13.66
CA ALA A 84 -14.26 -23.11 12.96
C ALA A 84 -15.33 -23.93 13.72
N GLU A 85 -15.24 -23.99 15.05
CA GLU A 85 -16.24 -24.66 15.89
C GLU A 85 -17.61 -23.97 15.84
N ARG A 86 -17.63 -22.63 15.82
CA ARG A 86 -18.89 -21.86 15.69
C ARG A 86 -19.57 -22.13 14.35
N ILE A 87 -18.81 -22.14 13.26
CA ILE A 87 -19.32 -22.45 11.92
C ILE A 87 -19.90 -23.87 11.88
N LYS A 88 -19.18 -24.85 12.44
CA LYS A 88 -19.64 -26.24 12.52
C LYS A 88 -20.95 -26.39 13.30
N LYS A 89 -21.06 -25.72 14.45
CA LYS A 89 -22.30 -25.76 15.26
C LYS A 89 -23.48 -25.14 14.53
N ALA A 90 -23.25 -24.03 13.81
CA ALA A 90 -24.30 -23.36 13.03
C ALA A 90 -24.81 -24.24 11.87
N ASP A 91 -23.92 -24.92 11.14
CA ASP A 91 -24.32 -25.87 10.06
C ASP A 91 -25.09 -27.07 10.63
N GLN A 92 -24.68 -27.59 11.79
CA GLN A 92 -25.38 -28.69 12.46
C GLN A 92 -26.77 -28.30 12.97
N SER A 93 -26.97 -27.05 13.41
CA SER A 93 -28.28 -26.56 13.83
C SER A 93 -29.20 -26.21 12.64
N ALA A 94 -28.64 -25.83 11.50
CA ALA A 94 -29.42 -25.50 10.30
C ALA A 94 -29.91 -26.75 9.52
N ARG A 95 -29.32 -27.92 9.78
CA ARG A 95 -29.69 -29.21 9.18
C ARG A 95 -30.64 -30.06 10.04
N ARG A 96 -31.14 -29.53 11.15
CA ARG A 96 -32.17 -30.17 11.98
C ARG A 96 -33.55 -29.63 11.68
#